data_AF-A0A7Y9JXY8-F1
#
_entry.id   AF-A0A7Y9JXY8-F1
#
_cell.length_a   1.000
_cell.length_b   1.000
_cell.length_c   1.000
_cell.angle_alpha   90.00
_cell.angle_beta   90.00
_cell.angle_gamma   90.00
#
_symmetry.space_group_name_H-M   'P 1'
#
loop_
_entity.id
_entity.type
_entity.pdbx_description
1 polymer ?
#
loop_
_entity_poly.entity_id
_entity_poly.type
_entity_poly.pdbx_seq_one_letter_code
_entity_poly.pdbx_strand_id
1 'polypeptide(L)'
;MMRPREQPARVPPAVYADPSVAARQAVGLLTFRRWRRVVGLDCGSLETLEEHLWQRATVEPTTFDAWYRAHPLVTFDDDMPDDLRRAVAVSGVDQDEAEAAIDALVEITYGGLFTGLVSETSLESLDALGRVTTRHGVPLADPAPFTGSLWVDDAWGRPDAATLRRWRDVVWR
;
A
#
# COMPACT_ATOMS: atom_id res chain seq x y z
N MET A 1 -4.82 39.54 4.66
CA MET A 1 -5.42 38.23 4.96
C MET A 1 -5.38 37.41 3.67
N MET A 2 -4.35 36.58 3.49
CA MET A 2 -4.21 35.71 2.32
C MET A 2 -5.11 34.50 2.53
N ARG A 3 -6.05 34.22 1.62
CA ARG A 3 -6.77 32.93 1.64
C ARG A 3 -5.77 31.82 1.31
N PRO A 4 -5.79 30.67 1.99
CA PRO A 4 -5.07 29.49 1.53
C PRO A 4 -5.55 29.17 0.12
N ARG A 5 -4.62 28.99 -0.82
CA ARG A 5 -4.95 28.41 -2.12
C ARG A 5 -5.35 26.97 -1.84
N GLU A 6 -6.65 26.66 -1.95
CA GLU A 6 -7.12 25.28 -2.06
C GLU A 6 -6.37 24.67 -3.26
N GLN A 7 -5.44 23.76 -2.97
CA GLN A 7 -4.84 22.93 -3.99
C GLN A 7 -5.99 22.09 -4.56
N PRO A 8 -6.24 22.11 -5.88
CA PRO A 8 -7.25 21.24 -6.45
C PRO A 8 -6.87 19.80 -6.10
N ALA A 9 -7.82 19.04 -5.55
CA ALA A 9 -7.70 17.60 -5.37
C ALA A 9 -7.28 17.01 -6.72
N ARG A 10 -6.01 16.62 -6.82
CA ARG A 10 -5.46 16.09 -8.05
C ARG A 10 -6.01 14.68 -8.18
N VAL A 11 -6.86 14.47 -9.18
CA VAL A 11 -7.46 13.18 -9.48
C VAL A 11 -6.33 12.14 -9.64
N PRO A 12 -6.38 10.99 -8.94
CA PRO A 12 -5.45 9.90 -9.12
C PRO A 12 -5.34 9.51 -10.60
N PRO A 13 -4.19 9.03 -11.10
CA PRO A 13 -4.05 8.71 -12.52
C PRO A 13 -5.11 7.69 -12.94
N ALA A 14 -5.87 8.00 -14.01
CA ALA A 14 -7.02 7.20 -14.46
C ALA A 14 -6.69 5.70 -14.70
N VAL A 15 -5.42 5.39 -14.98
CA VAL A 15 -4.91 4.02 -15.16
C VAL A 15 -5.03 3.13 -13.91
N TYR A 16 -5.17 3.72 -12.71
CA TYR A 16 -5.37 2.98 -11.46
C TYR A 16 -6.83 2.97 -10.99
N ALA A 17 -7.76 3.62 -11.71
CA ALA A 17 -9.18 3.60 -11.38
C ALA A 17 -9.84 2.25 -11.72
N ASP A 18 -9.41 1.60 -12.80
CA ASP A 18 -9.99 0.34 -13.29
C ASP A 18 -9.54 -0.94 -12.53
N PRO A 19 -8.32 -1.06 -11.97
CA PRO A 19 -7.93 -2.22 -11.17
C PRO A 19 -8.75 -2.42 -9.89
N SER A 20 -8.94 -3.67 -9.47
CA SER A 20 -9.57 -4.01 -8.18
C SER A 20 -8.71 -3.57 -7.00
N VAL A 21 -9.26 -3.56 -5.78
CA VAL A 21 -8.50 -3.20 -4.57
C VAL A 21 -7.29 -4.13 -4.38
N ALA A 22 -7.41 -5.44 -4.63
CA ALA A 22 -6.27 -6.36 -4.57
C ALA A 22 -5.18 -6.03 -5.61
N ALA A 23 -5.55 -5.54 -6.79
CA ALA A 23 -4.58 -5.10 -7.79
C ALA A 23 -3.89 -3.79 -7.38
N ARG A 24 -4.63 -2.82 -6.82
CA ARG A 24 -4.04 -1.58 -6.26
C ARG A 24 -3.13 -1.87 -5.08
N GLN A 25 -3.51 -2.83 -4.24
CA GLN A 25 -2.69 -3.34 -3.16
C GLN A 25 -1.39 -3.96 -3.68
N ALA A 26 -1.45 -4.79 -4.71
CA ALA A 26 -0.24 -5.36 -5.34
C ALA A 26 0.69 -4.27 -5.90
N VAL A 27 0.13 -3.25 -6.57
CA VAL A 27 0.90 -2.08 -7.04
C VAL A 27 1.55 -1.36 -5.85
N GLY A 28 0.79 -1.10 -4.78
CA GLY A 28 1.29 -0.44 -3.58
C GLY A 28 2.44 -1.21 -2.92
N LEU A 29 2.27 -2.52 -2.72
CA LEU A 29 3.28 -3.38 -2.10
C LEU A 29 4.58 -3.44 -2.90
N LEU A 30 4.50 -3.56 -4.23
CA LEU A 30 5.69 -3.57 -5.08
C LEU A 30 6.39 -2.20 -5.13
N THR A 31 5.61 -1.12 -5.18
CA THR A 31 6.12 0.25 -5.14
C THR A 31 6.85 0.50 -3.82
N PHE A 32 6.19 0.21 -2.69
CA PHE A 32 6.74 0.41 -1.36
C PHE A 32 8.03 -0.38 -1.16
N ARG A 33 8.04 -1.66 -1.54
CA ARG A 33 9.25 -2.50 -1.49
C ARG A 33 10.41 -1.90 -2.29
N ARG A 34 10.16 -1.38 -3.50
CA ARG A 34 11.23 -0.75 -4.30
C ARG A 34 11.71 0.54 -3.65
N TRP A 35 10.78 1.38 -3.19
CA TRP A 35 11.12 2.63 -2.51
C TRP A 35 11.99 2.38 -1.29
N ARG A 36 11.61 1.45 -0.41
CA ARG A 36 12.41 1.02 0.74
C ARG A 36 13.84 0.65 0.37
N ARG A 37 14.02 -0.13 -0.70
CA ARG A 37 15.35 -0.50 -1.20
C ARG A 37 16.16 0.68 -1.71
N VAL A 38 15.52 1.64 -2.39
CA VAL A 38 16.19 2.83 -2.94
C VAL A 38 16.65 3.76 -1.83
N VAL A 39 15.82 3.96 -0.80
CA VAL A 39 16.14 4.86 0.32
C VAL A 39 16.93 4.17 1.44
N GLY A 40 17.12 2.85 1.37
CA GLY A 40 17.82 2.07 2.40
C GLY A 40 16.99 1.84 3.67
N LEU A 41 15.66 1.92 3.59
CA LEU A 41 14.74 1.65 4.69
C LEU A 41 14.46 0.14 4.79
N ASP A 42 15.34 -0.57 5.50
CA ASP A 42 15.26 -2.02 5.64
C ASP A 42 15.15 -2.44 7.11
N CYS A 43 14.02 -3.07 7.46
CA CYS A 43 13.80 -3.67 8.77
C CYS A 43 12.76 -4.79 8.71
N GLY A 44 12.86 -5.71 9.67
CA GLY A 44 11.97 -6.87 9.75
C GLY A 44 10.50 -6.48 9.90
N SER A 45 10.18 -5.42 10.66
CA SER A 45 8.79 -4.98 10.83
C SER A 45 8.11 -4.59 9.51
N LEU A 46 8.83 -4.01 8.55
CA LEU A 46 8.25 -3.67 7.24
C LEU A 46 8.13 -4.90 6.34
N GLU A 47 9.05 -5.86 6.45
CA GLU A 47 8.95 -7.13 5.73
C GLU A 47 7.73 -7.94 6.20
N THR A 48 7.50 -8.01 7.52
CA THR A 48 6.33 -8.69 8.08
C THR A 48 5.03 -7.98 7.72
N LEU A 49 5.04 -6.64 7.65
CA LEU A 49 3.88 -5.87 7.21
C LEU A 49 3.53 -6.20 5.76
N GLU A 50 4.51 -6.18 4.85
CA GLU A 50 4.26 -6.54 3.46
C GLU A 50 3.68 -7.94 3.33
N GLU A 51 4.25 -8.93 4.03
CA GLU A 51 3.72 -10.30 4.03
C GLU A 51 2.28 -10.36 4.55
N HIS A 52 2.03 -9.69 5.67
CA HIS A 52 0.71 -9.60 6.29
C HIS A 52 -0.34 -9.02 5.34
N LEU A 53 0.00 -7.94 4.63
CA LEU A 53 -0.90 -7.34 3.66
C LEU A 53 -1.15 -8.31 2.49
N TRP A 54 -0.12 -8.94 1.94
CA TRP A 54 -0.29 -9.94 0.87
C TRP A 54 -1.24 -11.10 1.26
N GLN A 55 -1.28 -11.49 2.53
CA GLN A 55 -2.17 -12.55 3.01
C GLN A 55 -3.65 -12.21 2.85
N ARG A 56 -4.03 -10.93 2.78
CA ARG A 56 -5.44 -10.48 2.67
C ARG A 56 -6.21 -11.21 1.56
N ALA A 57 -5.57 -11.46 0.42
CA ALA A 57 -6.18 -12.12 -0.72
C ALA A 57 -6.55 -13.60 -0.48
N THR A 58 -5.98 -14.21 0.56
CA THR A 58 -6.25 -15.60 0.99
C THR A 58 -7.04 -15.69 2.29
N VAL A 59 -7.44 -14.56 2.87
CA VAL A 59 -8.22 -14.52 4.12
C VAL A 59 -9.65 -14.95 3.84
N GLU A 60 -10.13 -15.90 4.63
CA GLU A 60 -11.50 -16.39 4.63
C GLU A 60 -12.31 -15.71 5.76
N PRO A 61 -13.65 -15.70 5.70
CA PRO A 61 -14.47 -15.13 6.78
C PRO A 61 -14.15 -15.71 8.17
N THR A 62 -13.78 -16.99 8.25
CA THR A 62 -13.42 -17.69 9.48
C THR A 62 -12.05 -17.28 10.03
N THR A 63 -11.15 -16.77 9.18
CA THR A 63 -9.79 -16.35 9.56
C THR A 63 -9.62 -14.82 9.59
N PHE A 64 -10.66 -14.08 9.22
CA PHE A 64 -10.62 -12.62 9.10
C PHE A 64 -10.25 -11.90 10.40
N ASP A 65 -10.91 -12.20 11.52
CA ASP A 65 -10.64 -11.49 12.79
C ASP A 65 -9.21 -11.73 13.30
N ALA A 66 -8.69 -12.94 13.11
CA ALA A 66 -7.32 -13.28 13.47
C ALA A 66 -6.31 -12.51 12.61
N TRP A 67 -6.53 -12.45 11.29
CA TRP A 67 -5.70 -11.65 10.39
C TRP A 67 -5.80 -10.15 10.72
N TYR A 68 -7.01 -9.62 10.85
CA TYR A 68 -7.25 -8.19 11.04
C TYR A 68 -6.47 -7.60 12.22
N ARG A 69 -6.29 -8.37 13.30
CA ARG A 69 -5.58 -7.97 14.54
C ARG A 69 -4.11 -8.39 14.59
N ALA A 70 -3.59 -9.10 13.58
CA ALA A 70 -2.31 -9.80 13.68
C ALA A 70 -1.09 -8.88 13.64
N HIS A 71 -1.18 -7.69 13.02
CA HIS A 71 0.00 -6.89 12.70
C HIS A 71 0.04 -5.56 13.46
N PRO A 72 1.11 -5.27 14.22
CA PRO A 72 1.19 -4.08 15.08
C PRO A 72 1.27 -2.77 14.30
N LEU A 73 1.84 -2.78 13.09
CA LEU A 73 1.94 -1.59 12.23
C LEU A 73 0.62 -1.18 11.56
N VAL A 74 -0.51 -1.82 11.87
CA VAL A 74 -1.82 -1.40 11.36
C VAL A 74 -2.42 -0.28 12.21
N THR A 75 -1.97 -0.11 13.46
CA THR A 75 -2.58 0.81 14.44
C THR A 75 -1.52 1.57 15.27
N PHE A 76 -0.32 1.82 14.73
CA PHE A 76 0.76 2.43 15.49
C PHE A 76 0.62 3.96 15.50
N ASP A 77 -0.32 4.47 16.29
CA ASP A 77 -0.60 5.92 16.31
C ASP A 77 0.51 6.75 16.99
N ASP A 78 1.31 6.17 17.90
CA ASP A 78 2.27 6.94 18.72
C ASP A 78 3.64 6.28 18.96
N ASP A 79 3.78 4.96 18.82
CA ASP A 79 5.04 4.25 19.12
C ASP A 79 5.47 3.35 17.96
N MET A 80 6.27 3.93 17.07
CA MET A 80 6.97 3.20 16.03
C MET A 80 7.88 2.12 16.64
N PRO A 81 7.84 0.86 16.16
CA PRO A 81 8.74 -0.19 16.62
C PRO A 81 10.22 0.21 16.56
N ASP A 82 11.00 -0.21 17.56
CA ASP A 82 12.40 0.20 17.71
C ASP A 82 13.30 -0.14 16.52
N ASP A 83 13.02 -1.24 15.81
CA ASP A 83 13.74 -1.59 14.58
C ASP A 83 13.39 -0.64 13.43
N LEU A 84 12.11 -0.31 13.25
CA LEU A 84 11.64 0.65 12.26
C LEU A 84 12.19 2.05 12.53
N ARG A 85 12.10 2.54 13.78
CA ARG A 85 12.64 3.84 14.18
C ARG A 85 14.14 3.96 13.90
N ARG A 86 14.91 2.91 14.18
CA ARG A 86 16.34 2.85 13.85
C ARG A 86 16.59 2.82 12.34
N ALA A 87 15.80 2.06 11.59
CA ALA A 87 15.94 1.97 10.14
C ALA A 87 15.64 3.31 9.46
N VAL A 88 14.59 4.02 9.89
CA VAL A 88 14.27 5.39 9.43
C VAL A 88 15.47 6.31 9.69
N ALA A 89 15.99 6.34 10.92
CA ALA A 89 17.15 7.17 11.27
C ALA A 89 18.41 6.86 10.43
N VAL A 90 18.67 5.58 10.11
CA VAL A 90 19.82 5.16 9.29
C VAL A 90 19.63 5.48 7.81
N SER A 91 18.41 5.32 7.29
CA SER A 91 18.07 5.60 5.89
C SER A 91 18.19 7.08 5.53
N GLY A 92 18.04 7.97 6.53
CA GLY A 92 18.00 9.42 6.32
C GLY A 92 16.68 9.91 5.71
N VAL A 93 15.67 9.03 5.61
CA VAL A 93 14.29 9.41 5.26
C VAL A 93 13.68 10.18 6.42
N ASP A 94 12.90 11.21 6.08
CA ASP A 94 12.12 11.97 7.04
C ASP A 94 11.08 11.07 7.75
N GLN A 95 10.93 11.22 9.06
CA GLN A 95 10.07 10.34 9.85
C GLN A 95 8.60 10.44 9.40
N ASP A 96 8.08 11.67 9.25
CA ASP A 96 6.70 11.91 8.81
C ASP A 96 6.47 11.32 7.41
N GLU A 97 7.49 11.37 6.54
CA GLU A 97 7.42 10.76 5.22
C GLU A 97 7.39 9.22 5.27
N ALA A 98 8.17 8.60 6.16
CA ALA A 98 8.15 7.16 6.36
C ALA A 98 6.79 6.69 6.91
N GLU A 99 6.26 7.40 7.89
CA GLU A 99 4.92 7.15 8.46
C GLU A 99 3.84 7.30 7.38
N ALA A 100 3.84 8.41 6.63
CA ALA A 100 2.88 8.62 5.54
C ALA A 100 2.93 7.52 4.46
N ALA A 101 4.10 6.96 4.15
CA ALA A 101 4.22 5.85 3.21
C ALA A 101 3.64 4.54 3.78
N ILE A 102 3.86 4.27 5.06
CA ILE A 102 3.34 3.07 5.76
C ILE A 102 1.83 3.17 5.88
N ASP A 103 1.31 4.31 6.33
CA ASP A 103 -0.12 4.57 6.48
C ASP A 103 -0.84 4.45 5.14
N ALA A 104 -0.30 5.07 4.09
CA ALA A 104 -0.84 4.93 2.75
C ALA A 104 -0.88 3.47 2.30
N LEU A 105 0.15 2.68 2.58
CA LEU A 105 0.17 1.25 2.25
C LEU A 105 -0.88 0.44 3.02
N VAL A 106 -1.02 0.71 4.32
CA VAL A 106 -2.01 0.06 5.20
C VAL A 106 -3.43 0.42 4.73
N GLU A 107 -3.70 1.69 4.48
CA GLU A 107 -5.02 2.21 4.11
C GLU A 107 -5.53 1.69 2.77
N ILE A 108 -4.65 1.36 1.82
CA ILE A 108 -5.04 0.65 0.58
C ILE A 108 -5.79 -0.65 0.92
N THR A 109 -5.39 -1.33 2.01
CA THR A 109 -5.93 -2.63 2.43
C THR A 109 -6.95 -2.53 3.56
N TYR A 110 -6.85 -1.53 4.44
CA TYR A 110 -7.66 -1.44 5.66
C TYR A 110 -8.80 -0.43 5.56
N GLY A 111 -8.59 0.73 4.92
CA GLY A 111 -9.55 1.84 4.93
C GLY A 111 -10.90 1.50 4.29
N GLY A 112 -10.91 0.52 3.39
CA GLY A 112 -12.10 0.02 2.72
C GLY A 112 -12.76 -1.20 3.37
N LEU A 113 -12.25 -1.76 4.47
CA LEU A 113 -12.78 -3.04 4.98
C LEU A 113 -14.21 -2.95 5.52
N PHE A 114 -14.60 -1.79 6.05
CA PHE A 114 -15.89 -1.59 6.72
C PHE A 114 -16.71 -0.45 6.12
N THR A 115 -16.18 0.23 5.12
CA THR A 115 -16.83 1.36 4.46
C THR A 115 -17.24 0.92 3.05
N GLY A 116 -18.41 1.30 2.57
CA GLY A 116 -18.82 1.04 1.17
C GLY A 116 -17.97 1.78 0.13
N LEU A 117 -16.89 2.46 0.55
CA LEU A 117 -16.04 3.35 -0.23
C LEU A 117 -14.67 2.72 -0.57
N VAL A 118 -14.57 1.38 -0.47
CA VAL A 118 -13.33 0.60 -0.64
C VAL A 118 -12.48 1.03 -1.82
N SER A 119 -13.11 1.35 -2.95
CA SER A 119 -12.40 1.77 -4.15
C SER A 119 -11.93 3.22 -4.11
N GLU A 120 -12.64 4.14 -3.49
CA GLU A 120 -12.19 5.53 -3.41
C GLU A 120 -10.98 5.61 -2.47
N THR A 121 -11.13 5.06 -1.26
CA THR A 121 -10.06 5.04 -0.25
C THR A 121 -8.80 4.35 -0.75
N SER A 122 -8.90 3.18 -1.37
CA SER A 122 -7.71 2.49 -1.89
C SER A 122 -7.01 3.25 -3.02
N LEU A 123 -7.75 4.06 -3.80
CA LEU A 123 -7.17 4.86 -4.87
C LEU A 123 -6.49 6.12 -4.33
N GLU A 124 -7.12 6.79 -3.35
CA GLU A 124 -6.53 7.95 -2.65
C GLU A 124 -5.24 7.56 -1.93
N SER A 125 -5.24 6.44 -1.21
CA SER A 125 -4.06 5.95 -0.50
C SER A 125 -2.96 5.50 -1.47
N LEU A 126 -3.30 4.94 -2.63
CA LEU A 126 -2.30 4.66 -3.67
C LEU A 126 -1.68 5.93 -4.25
N ASP A 127 -2.47 6.99 -4.45
CA ASP A 127 -1.95 8.29 -4.88
C ASP A 127 -1.03 8.92 -3.81
N ALA A 128 -1.41 8.82 -2.54
CA ALA A 128 -0.59 9.28 -1.41
C ALA A 128 0.77 8.57 -1.37
N LEU A 129 0.78 7.24 -1.51
CA LEU A 129 2.01 6.45 -1.64
C LEU A 129 2.83 6.89 -2.85
N GLY A 130 2.19 7.12 -3.99
CA GLY A 130 2.84 7.62 -5.20
C GLY A 130 3.55 8.96 -5.01
N ARG A 131 2.95 9.88 -4.23
CA ARG A 131 3.55 11.19 -3.92
C ARG A 131 4.81 11.08 -3.08
N VAL A 132 4.82 10.18 -2.10
CA VAL A 132 6.02 9.94 -1.26
C VAL A 132 7.12 9.31 -2.11
N THR A 133 6.81 8.21 -2.78
CA THR A 133 7.80 7.39 -3.50
C THR A 133 8.43 8.12 -4.69
N THR A 134 7.67 8.95 -5.40
CA THR A 134 8.16 9.71 -6.57
C THR A 134 9.22 10.75 -6.20
N ARG A 135 9.22 11.28 -4.96
CA ARG A 135 10.26 12.22 -4.49
C ARG A 135 11.65 11.59 -4.50
N HIS A 136 11.71 10.27 -4.39
CA HIS A 136 12.95 9.47 -4.44
C HIS A 136 13.18 8.81 -5.80
N GLY A 137 12.47 9.26 -6.84
CA GLY A 137 12.59 8.69 -8.19
C GLY A 137 11.99 7.30 -8.34
N VAL A 138 11.11 6.89 -7.43
CA VAL A 138 10.38 5.62 -7.50
C VAL A 138 8.91 5.89 -7.86
N PRO A 139 8.53 5.83 -9.15
CA PRO A 139 7.12 5.95 -9.51
C PRO A 139 6.28 4.75 -9.02
N LEU A 140 4.96 4.83 -9.16
CA LEU A 140 4.10 3.67 -8.93
C LEU A 140 4.43 2.55 -9.93
N ALA A 141 4.34 1.29 -9.47
CA ALA A 141 4.49 0.13 -10.34
C ALA A 141 3.45 0.16 -11.49
N ASP A 142 3.85 -0.39 -12.64
CA ASP A 142 2.97 -0.51 -13.81
C ASP A 142 1.74 -1.37 -13.46
N PRO A 143 0.50 -0.88 -13.63
CA PRO A 143 -0.69 -1.65 -13.31
C PRO A 143 -0.96 -2.80 -14.30
N ALA A 144 -0.35 -2.79 -15.51
CA ALA A 144 -0.63 -3.74 -16.59
C ALA A 144 -0.54 -5.24 -16.20
N PRO A 145 0.40 -5.69 -15.35
CA PRO A 145 0.44 -7.09 -14.89
C PRO A 145 -0.74 -7.50 -13.99
N PHE A 146 -1.48 -6.53 -13.45
CA PHE A 146 -2.55 -6.73 -12.47
C PHE A 146 -3.95 -6.55 -13.07
N THR A 147 -4.05 -6.05 -14.30
CA THR A 147 -5.33 -5.79 -15.00
C THR A 147 -6.13 -7.05 -15.31
N GLY A 148 -5.55 -8.25 -15.20
CA GLY A 148 -6.30 -9.51 -15.29
C GLY A 148 -7.28 -9.76 -14.14
N SER A 149 -7.19 -8.98 -13.05
CA SER A 149 -8.16 -8.92 -11.96
C SER A 149 -9.05 -7.70 -12.15
N LEU A 150 -9.99 -7.78 -13.09
CA LEU A 150 -11.03 -6.78 -13.29
C LEU A 150 -12.15 -6.99 -12.25
N TRP A 151 -12.91 -5.94 -11.97
CA TRP A 151 -14.07 -5.82 -11.05
C TRP A 151 -15.18 -6.89 -11.11
N VAL A 152 -15.05 -7.92 -11.93
CA VAL A 152 -16.13 -8.80 -12.37
C VAL A 152 -16.77 -9.61 -11.23
N ASP A 153 -16.14 -9.73 -10.05
CA ASP A 153 -16.67 -10.59 -8.97
C ASP A 153 -16.92 -9.90 -7.61
N ASP A 154 -16.24 -8.78 -7.30
CA ASP A 154 -16.32 -8.03 -6.03
C ASP A 154 -15.39 -6.80 -6.10
N ALA A 155 -15.62 -5.75 -5.32
CA ALA A 155 -14.74 -4.56 -5.30
C ALA A 155 -13.27 -4.90 -4.97
N TRP A 156 -13.07 -6.00 -4.25
CA TRP A 156 -11.75 -6.51 -3.88
C TRP A 156 -11.01 -7.22 -5.02
N GLY A 157 -11.71 -7.90 -5.93
CA GLY A 157 -11.12 -8.92 -6.79
C GLY A 157 -10.68 -10.17 -6.00
N ARG A 158 -10.56 -11.32 -6.67
CA ARG A 158 -10.26 -12.62 -6.04
C ARG A 158 -9.16 -13.37 -6.80
N PRO A 159 -7.91 -12.88 -6.78
CA PRO A 159 -6.81 -13.57 -7.43
C PRO A 159 -6.56 -14.94 -6.78
N ASP A 160 -6.35 -15.97 -7.59
CA ASP A 160 -5.94 -17.28 -7.09
C ASP A 160 -4.47 -17.28 -6.62
N ALA A 161 -4.05 -18.34 -5.91
CA ALA A 161 -2.70 -18.46 -5.39
C ALA A 161 -1.61 -18.47 -6.49
N ALA A 162 -1.95 -18.86 -7.73
CA ALA A 162 -1.01 -18.79 -8.85
C ALA A 162 -0.83 -17.35 -9.34
N THR A 163 -1.90 -16.58 -9.38
CA THR A 163 -1.92 -15.16 -9.75
C THR A 163 -1.20 -14.31 -8.72
N LEU A 164 -1.48 -14.52 -7.43
CA LEU A 164 -0.74 -13.84 -6.35
C LEU A 164 0.76 -14.10 -6.41
N ARG A 165 1.19 -15.35 -6.65
CA ARG A 165 2.62 -15.66 -6.84
C ARG A 165 3.22 -14.90 -8.01
N ARG A 166 2.56 -14.90 -9.17
CA ARG A 166 3.00 -14.12 -10.33
C ARG A 166 3.11 -12.62 -10.04
N TRP A 167 2.18 -12.06 -9.28
CA TRP A 167 2.19 -10.65 -8.89
C TRP A 167 3.39 -10.31 -7.99
N ARG A 168 3.72 -11.20 -7.04
CA ARG A 168 4.87 -11.01 -6.14
C ARG A 168 6.21 -11.08 -6.87
N ASP A 169 6.27 -11.84 -7.95
CA ASP A 169 7.46 -12.04 -8.77
C ASP A 169 7.62 -11.00 -9.89
N VAL A 170 6.73 -10.00 -9.97
CA VAL A 170 6.85 -8.92 -10.96
C VAL A 170 8.16 -8.17 -10.71
N VAL A 171 9.12 -8.39 -11.61
CA VAL A 171 10.37 -7.63 -11.66
C VAL A 171 10.11 -6.33 -12.39
N TRP A 172 9.97 -5.26 -11.63
CA TRP A 172 9.82 -3.93 -12.18
C TRP A 172 11.21 -3.33 -12.48
N ARG A 173 11.47 -3.03 -13.76
CA ARG A 173 12.72 -2.39 -14.23
C ARG A 173 12.72 -0.90 -13.91
#